data_AF-A0A2T0X8U2-F1
#
_entry.id   AF-A0A2T0X8U2-F1
#
_cell.length_a   1.000
_cell.length_b   1.000
_cell.length_c   1.000
_cell.angle_alpha   90.00
_cell.angle_beta   90.00
_cell.angle_gamma   90.00
#
_symmetry.space_group_name_H-M   'P 1'
#
loop_
_entity.id
_entity.type
_entity.pdbx_description
1 polymer ?
#
loop_
_entity_poly.entity_id
_entity_poly.type
_entity_poly.pdbx_seq_one_letter_code
_entity_poly.pdbx_strand_id
1 'polypeptide(L)' 'MWRLFKVLIVLAVLGIIALAAFAYLGDIEPEPRETRVPVLLEP' A
#
# COMPACT_ATOMS: atom_id res chain seq x y z
N MET A 1 -14.44 -27.17 -18.94
CA MET A 1 -14.91 -26.58 -17.66
C MET A 1 -13.82 -26.51 -16.58
N TRP A 2 -13.04 -27.59 -16.36
CA TRP A 2 -11.92 -27.59 -15.39
C TRP A 2 -10.87 -26.47 -15.57
N ARG A 3 -10.58 -26.08 -16.82
CA ARG A 3 -9.64 -24.99 -17.14
C ARG A 3 -10.10 -23.63 -16.60
N LEU A 4 -11.41 -23.34 -16.68
CA LEU A 4 -11.98 -22.07 -16.21
C LEU A 4 -11.96 -21.99 -14.68
N PHE A 5 -12.26 -23.11 -14.01
CA PHE A 5 -12.20 -23.21 -12.55
C PHE A 5 -10.78 -22.96 -12.02
N LYS A 6 -9.75 -23.50 -12.69
CA LYS A 6 -8.35 -23.19 -12.35
C LYS A 6 -8.02 -21.70 -12.49
N VAL A 7 -8.51 -21.04 -13.53
CA VAL A 7 -8.29 -19.59 -13.72
C VAL A 7 -8.96 -18.80 -12.58
N LEU A 8 -10.18 -19.17 -12.19
CA LEU A 8 -10.86 -18.53 -11.06
C LEU A 8 -10.09 -18.70 -9.75
N ILE A 9 -9.52 -19.88 -9.49
CA ILE A 9 -8.67 -20.10 -8.32
C ILE A 9 -7.43 -19.20 -8.35
N VAL A 10 -6.74 -19.14 -9.49
CA VAL A 10 -5.56 -18.28 -9.65
C VAL A 10 -5.92 -16.81 -9.42
N LEU A 11 -7.02 -16.34 -9.98
CA LEU A 11 -7.51 -14.97 -9.78
C LEU A 11 -7.87 -14.70 -8.32
N ALA A 12 -8.51 -15.65 -7.64
CA ALA A 12 -8.83 -15.52 -6.22
C ALA A 12 -7.55 -15.42 -5.36
N VAL A 13 -6.55 -16.24 -5.64
CA VAL A 13 -5.25 -16.19 -4.95
C VAL A 13 -4.55 -14.86 -5.22
N LEU A 14 -4.50 -14.39 -6.47
CA LEU A 14 -3.92 -13.10 -6.82
C LEU A 14 -4.64 -11.93 -6.15
N GLY A 15 -5.97 -11.98 -6.08
CA GLY A 15 -6.77 -10.99 -5.37
C GLY A 15 -6.42 -10.93 -3.88
N ILE A 16 -6.29 -12.08 -3.23
CA ILE A 16 -5.88 -12.16 -1.81
C ILE A 16 -4.47 -11.58 -1.62
N ILE A 17 -3.51 -11.94 -2.49
CA ILE A 17 -2.14 -11.41 -2.42
C ILE A 17 -2.15 -9.88 -2.58
N ALA A 18 -2.91 -9.34 -3.53
CA ALA A 18 -3.01 -7.91 -3.75
C ALA A 18 -3.59 -7.19 -2.54
N LEU A 19 -4.63 -7.74 -1.91
CA LEU A 19 -5.21 -7.19 -0.68
C LEU A 19 -4.23 -7.24 0.49
N ALA A 20 -3.50 -8.34 0.66
CA ALA A 20 -2.49 -8.48 1.70
C ALA A 20 -1.34 -7.48 1.50
N ALA A 21 -0.85 -7.34 0.26
CA ALA A 21 0.15 -6.34 -0.10
C ALA A 21 -0.37 -4.92 0.14
N PHE A 22 -1.61 -4.60 -0.26
CA PHE A 22 -2.21 -3.29 -0.01
C PHE A 22 -2.36 -2.99 1.48
N ALA A 23 -2.72 -3.97 2.31
CA ALA A 23 -2.82 -3.77 3.75
C ALA A 23 -1.45 -3.56 4.41
N TYR A 24 -0.42 -4.30 3.96
CA TYR A 24 0.92 -4.23 4.54
C TYR A 24 1.74 -3.03 4.04
N LEU A 25 1.63 -2.71 2.75
CA LEU A 25 2.16 -1.50 2.15
C LEU A 25 1.16 -0.32 2.27
N GLY A 26 0.06 -0.44 3.02
CA GLY A 26 -0.92 0.64 3.17
C GLY A 26 -0.46 1.73 4.13
N ASP A 27 0.44 1.37 5.04
CA ASP A 27 1.05 2.24 6.04
C ASP A 27 2.37 2.84 5.50
N ILE A 28 2.30 3.48 4.32
CA ILE A 28 3.42 4.30 3.77
C ILE A 28 3.25 5.77 4.17
N GLU A 29 2.34 6.08 5.10
CA GLU A 29 2.28 7.43 5.63
C GLU A 29 3.61 7.75 6.29
N PRO A 30 4.28 8.86 5.89
CA PRO A 30 5.53 9.25 6.53
C PRO A 30 5.27 9.43 8.02
N GLU A 31 6.12 8.84 8.88
CA GLU A 31 6.06 9.11 10.31
C GLU A 31 6.02 10.62 10.54
N PRO A 32 5.01 11.15 11.26
CA PRO A 32 4.94 12.57 11.57
C PRO A 32 6.20 12.99 12.33
N ARG A 33 7.13 13.62 11.62
CA ARG A 33 8.37 14.14 12.20
C ARG A 33 8.23 15.63 12.41
N GLU A 34 8.49 16.07 13.65
CA GLU A 34 8.65 17.50 13.96
C GLU A 34 9.71 18.11 13.03
N THR A 35 9.26 18.99 12.13
CA THR A 35 10.15 19.72 11.22
C THR A 35 10.27 21.15 11.74
N ARG A 36 11.47 21.55 12.17
CA ARG A 36 11.75 22.92 12.57
C ARG A 36 12.28 23.69 11.37
N VAL A 37 11.45 24.55 10.79
CA VAL A 37 11.86 25.48 9.73
C VAL A 37 12.36 26.77 10.38
N PRO A 38 13.61 27.19 10.15
CA PRO A 38 14.09 28.47 10.64
C PRO A 38 13.33 29.61 9.93
N VAL A 39 12.65 30.45 10.70
CA VAL A 39 12.03 31.66 10.17
C VAL A 39 13.12 32.71 10.02
N LEU A 40 13.39 33.12 8.77
CA LEU A 40 14.19 34.31 8.49
C LEU A 40 13.30 35.53 8.76
N LEU A 41 13.53 36.19 9.89
CA LEU A 41 12.95 37.50 10.18
C LEU A 41 13.86 38.54 9.53
N GLU A 42 13.43 39.13 8.42
CA GLU A 42 14.10 40.30 7.85
C GLU A 42 13.81 41.54 8.72
N PRO A 43 14.80 42.42 8.93
CA PRO A 43 14.69 43.62 9.78
C PRO A 43 13.83 44.74 9.17
#